data_AF-A0A959WXH2-F1
#
_entry.id   AF-A0A959WXH2-F1
#
_cell.length_a   1.000
_cell.length_b   1.000
_cell.length_c   1.000
_cell.angle_alpha   90.00
_cell.angle_beta   90.00
_cell.angle_gamma   90.00
#
_symmetry.space_group_name_H-M   'P 1'
#
loop_
_entity.id
_entity.type
_entity.pdbx_description
1 polymer ?
#
loop_
_entity_poly.entity_id
_entity_poly.type
_entity_poly.pdbx_seq_one_letter_code
_entity_poly.pdbx_strand_id
1 'polypeptide(L)' 'ATAGEGGAWGMAVLASYLVSGKGRSLETFLADDVFAAVASTTIVPSDADVAGYRTYLERYEAGLAAERAAVAVLR' A
#
# COMPACT_ATOMS: atom_id res chain seq x y z
N ALA A 1 10.71 -0.93 7.54
CA ALA A 1 10.04 -2.20 7.20
C ALA A 1 8.72 -1.85 6.54
N THR A 2 8.55 -2.19 5.26
CA THR A 2 7.36 -1.86 4.47
C THR A 2 6.90 -3.12 3.74
N ALA A 3 5.60 -3.41 3.80
CA ALA A 3 4.88 -4.51 3.13
C ALA A 3 5.27 -5.98 3.46
N GLY A 4 6.41 -6.27 4.08
CA GLY A 4 6.83 -7.65 4.41
C GLY A 4 6.15 -8.30 5.63
N GLU A 5 5.53 -7.52 6.51
CA GLU A 5 5.00 -8.02 7.81
C GLU A 5 3.47 -8.00 7.93
N GLY A 6 2.75 -7.45 6.95
CA GLY A 6 1.33 -7.09 7.08
C GLY A 6 0.37 -8.24 7.42
N GLY A 7 0.73 -9.49 7.11
CA GLY A 7 -0.10 -10.66 7.40
C GLY A 7 -0.20 -10.96 8.90
N ALA A 8 0.85 -11.56 9.47
CA ALA A 8 0.83 -11.98 10.86
C ALA A 8 0.87 -10.80 11.85
N TRP A 9 1.60 -9.72 11.52
CA TRP A 9 1.67 -8.54 12.38
C TRP A 9 0.32 -7.81 12.43
N GLY A 10 -0.35 -7.66 11.28
CA GLY A 10 -1.70 -7.10 11.21
C GLY A 10 -2.70 -7.90 12.04
N MET A 11 -2.64 -9.23 11.98
CA MET A 11 -3.47 -10.11 12.81
C MET A 11 -3.20 -9.91 14.32
N ALA A 12 -1.93 -9.77 14.72
CA ALA A 12 -1.57 -9.53 16.12
C ALA A 12 -2.07 -8.17 16.63
N VAL A 13 -1.96 -7.11 15.81
CA VAL A 13 -2.48 -5.78 16.13
C VAL A 13 -4.00 -5.80 16.26
N LEU A 14 -4.71 -6.52 15.37
CA LEU A 14 -6.16 -6.67 15.47
C LEU A 14 -6.59 -7.47 16.72
N ALA A 15 -5.86 -8.54 17.07
CA ALA A 15 -6.12 -9.28 18.31
C ALA A 15 -5.89 -8.39 19.54
N SER A 16 -4.83 -7.57 19.54
CA SER A 16 -4.58 -6.58 20.60
C SER A 16 -5.68 -5.53 20.67
N TYR A 17 -6.20 -5.04 19.54
CA TYR A 17 -7.32 -4.10 19.50
C TYR A 17 -8.59 -4.67 20.16
N LEU A 18 -8.90 -5.96 19.94
CA LEU A 18 -10.06 -6.59 20.58
C LEU A 18 -9.95 -6.62 22.11
N VAL A 19 -8.74 -6.74 22.64
CA VAL A 19 -8.47 -6.82 24.09
C VAL A 19 -8.29 -5.43 24.71
N SER A 20 -7.63 -4.51 24.00
CA SER A 20 -7.11 -3.24 24.54
C SER A 20 -7.74 -1.99 23.91
N GLY A 21 -8.57 -2.13 22.89
CA GLY A 21 -9.22 -1.01 22.19
C GLY A 21 -10.23 -0.24 23.03
N LYS A 22 -10.78 -0.85 24.09
CA LYS A 22 -11.66 -0.20 25.10
C LYS A 22 -12.83 0.60 24.50
N GLY A 23 -13.38 0.14 23.38
CA GLY A 23 -14.50 0.80 22.69
C GLY A 23 -14.11 2.01 21.82
N ARG A 24 -12.82 2.36 21.72
CA ARG A 24 -12.31 3.33 20.74
C ARG A 24 -12.38 2.75 19.33
N SER A 25 -12.36 3.62 18.32
CA SER A 25 -12.20 3.18 16.94
C SER A 25 -10.83 2.54 16.72
N LEU A 26 -10.71 1.68 15.70
CA LEU A 26 -9.42 1.09 15.31
C LEU A 26 -8.41 2.18 14.94
N GLU A 27 -8.84 3.21 14.22
CA GLU A 27 -8.00 4.36 13.85
C GLU A 27 -7.39 5.03 15.09
N THR A 28 -8.22 5.33 16.08
CA THR A 28 -7.77 5.97 17.33
C THR A 28 -6.80 5.06 18.10
N PHE A 29 -7.09 3.77 18.21
CA PHE A 29 -6.19 2.81 18.86
C PHE A 29 -4.83 2.70 18.13
N LEU A 30 -4.84 2.69 16.80
CA LEU A 30 -3.61 2.67 16.02
C LEU A 30 -2.79 3.94 16.24
N ALA A 31 -3.43 5.11 16.19
CA ALA A 31 -2.75 6.39 16.37
C ALA A 31 -2.17 6.56 17.78
N ASP A 32 -2.97 6.23 18.81
CA ASP A 32 -2.65 6.60 20.20
C ASP A 32 -1.88 5.52 20.97
N ASP A 33 -1.94 4.25 20.55
CA ASP A 33 -1.31 3.13 21.28
C ASP A 33 -0.25 2.41 20.44
N VAL A 34 -0.52 2.16 19.16
CA VAL A 34 0.39 1.36 18.31
C VAL A 34 1.48 2.23 17.66
N PHE A 35 1.12 3.42 17.19
CA PHE A 35 2.00 4.30 16.43
C PHE A 35 2.36 5.61 17.15
N ALA A 36 1.90 5.82 18.40
CA ALA A 36 2.08 7.08 19.12
C ALA A 36 3.53 7.55 19.25
N ALA A 37 4.49 6.62 19.29
CA ALA A 37 5.92 6.92 19.39
C ALA A 37 6.68 6.71 18.06
N VAL A 38 5.99 6.41 16.97
CA VAL A 38 6.62 6.13 15.68
C VAL A 38 6.75 7.42 14.89
N ALA A 39 8.00 7.84 14.66
CA ALA A 39 8.27 8.91 13.71
C ALA A 39 7.83 8.46 12.31
N SER A 40 6.85 9.15 11.74
CA SER A 40 6.38 8.93 10.38
C SER A 40 6.69 10.14 9.51
N THR A 41 6.90 9.90 8.23
CA THR A 41 7.06 10.97 7.25
C THR A 41 6.28 10.60 6.01
N THR A 42 5.49 11.55 5.53
CA THR A 42 4.78 11.41 4.26
C THR A 42 5.65 11.99 3.16
N ILE A 43 5.99 11.17 2.16
CA ILE A 43 6.67 11.62 0.95
C ILE A 43 5.60 11.99 -0.07
N VAL A 44 5.57 13.25 -0.46
CA VAL A 44 4.67 13.74 -1.50
C VAL A 44 5.41 13.71 -2.83
N PRO A 45 4.84 13.14 -3.90
CA PRO A 45 5.49 13.13 -5.21
C PRO A 45 5.61 14.55 -5.76
N SER A 46 6.69 14.81 -6.49
CA SER A 46 6.83 16.05 -7.26
C SER A 46 5.96 16.02 -8.52
N ASP A 47 5.68 17.19 -9.11
CA ASP A 47 4.98 17.28 -10.39
C ASP A 47 5.71 16.52 -11.51
N ALA A 48 7.04 16.47 -11.45
CA ALA A 48 7.87 15.71 -12.37
C ALA A 48 7.67 14.20 -12.21
N ASP A 49 7.59 13.70 -10.97
CA ASP A 49 7.27 12.30 -10.70
C ASP A 49 5.89 11.95 -11.28
N VAL A 50 4.88 12.78 -10.99
CA VAL A 50 3.52 12.56 -11.49
C VAL A 50 3.46 12.54 -13.02
N ALA A 51 4.14 13.48 -13.69
CA ALA A 51 4.21 13.52 -15.14
C ALA A 51 4.93 12.30 -15.72
N GLY A 52 6.07 11.91 -15.12
CA GLY A 52 6.85 10.75 -15.53
C GLY A 52 6.05 9.44 -15.42
N TYR A 53 5.37 9.22 -14.29
CA TYR A 53 4.53 8.04 -14.09
C TYR A 53 3.33 8.02 -15.05
N ARG A 54 2.72 9.17 -15.35
CA ARG A 54 1.65 9.24 -16.36
C ARG A 54 2.14 8.77 -17.73
N THR A 55 3.26 9.31 -18.21
CA THR A 55 3.84 8.90 -19.49
C THR A 55 4.24 7.42 -19.49
N TYR A 56 4.75 6.90 -18.38
CA TYR A 56 5.04 5.47 -18.24
C TYR A 56 3.77 4.62 -18.37
N LEU A 57 2.70 4.98 -17.66
CA LEU A 57 1.43 4.24 -17.69
C LEU A 57 0.78 4.24 -19.08
N GLU A 58 0.78 5.38 -19.76
CA GLU A 58 0.29 5.47 -21.16
C GLU A 58 1.03 4.50 -22.09
N ARG A 59 2.35 4.43 -21.97
CA ARG A 59 3.17 3.49 -22.76
C ARG A 59 2.94 2.04 -22.37
N TYR A 60 2.84 1.77 -21.08
CA TYR A 60 2.58 0.44 -20.55
C TYR A 60 1.24 -0.09 -21.09
N GLU A 61 0.17 0.71 -20.98
CA GLU A 61 -1.16 0.36 -21.49
C GLU A 61 -1.17 0.13 -23.00
N ALA A 62 -0.50 0.99 -23.78
CA ALA A 62 -0.34 0.79 -25.21
C ALA A 62 0.40 -0.52 -25.55
N GLY A 63 1.38 -0.92 -24.71
CA GLY A 63 2.14 -2.15 -24.84
C GLY A 63 1.34 -3.44 -24.58
N LEU A 64 0.24 -3.36 -23.81
CA LEU A 64 -0.58 -4.53 -23.46
C LEU A 64 -1.13 -5.25 -24.69
N ALA A 65 -1.36 -4.55 -25.80
CA ALA A 65 -1.80 -5.18 -27.05
C ALA A 65 -0.76 -6.16 -27.60
N ALA A 66 0.53 -5.80 -27.54
CA ALA A 66 1.62 -6.67 -27.96
C ALA A 66 1.77 -7.88 -27.03
N GLU A 67 1.68 -7.68 -25.71
CA GLU A 67 1.70 -8.80 -24.74
C GLU A 67 0.56 -9.78 -24.98
N ARG A 68 -0.66 -9.28 -25.20
CA ARG A 68 -1.83 -10.12 -25.50
C ARG A 68 -1.66 -10.90 -26.81
N ALA A 69 -1.14 -10.27 -27.85
CA ALA A 69 -0.87 -10.92 -29.12
C ALA A 69 0.17 -12.05 -28.97
N ALA A 70 1.26 -11.81 -28.23
CA ALA A 70 2.27 -12.83 -27.96
C ALA A 70 1.69 -14.05 -27.22
N VAL A 71 0.84 -13.83 -26.22
CA VAL A 71 0.17 -14.93 -25.49
C VAL A 71 -0.82 -15.69 -26.37
N ALA A 72 -1.50 -15.03 -27.32
CA ALA A 72 -2.47 -15.67 -28.20
C ALA A 72 -1.83 -16.67 -29.18
N VAL A 73 -0.58 -16.45 -29.59
CA VAL A 73 0.15 -17.34 -30.53
C VAL A 73 0.79 -18.54 -29.82
N LEU A 74 0.92 -18.50 -28.50
CA LEU A 74 1.43 -19.60 -27.67
C LEU A 74 0.34 -20.56 -27.18
N ARG A 75 -0.93 -20.32 -27.53
CA ARG A 75 -2.06 -21.22 -27.28
C ARG A 75 -2.39 -22.05 -28.51
#